data_AF-A0A7V3CET3-F1
#
_entry.id   AF-A0A7V3CET3-F1
#
_cell.length_a   1.000
_cell.length_b   1.000
_cell.length_c   1.000
_cell.angle_alpha   90.00
_cell.angle_beta   90.00
_cell.angle_gamma   90.00
#
_symmetry.space_group_name_H-M   'P 1'
#
loop_
_entity.id
_entity.type
_entity.pdbx_description
1 polymer ?
#
loop_
_entity_poly.entity_id
_entity_poly.type
_entity_poly.pdbx_seq_one_letter_code
_entity_poly.pdbx_strand_id
1 'polypeptide(L)' 'MQSLTKLRYLTSGESHGPGLYTVLEGMPSGLPLQAEEINFQLARRQK' A
#
# COMPACT_ATOMS: atom_id res chain seq x y z
N MET A 1 13.20 20.88 -12.86
CA MET A 1 13.27 20.18 -11.57
C MET A 1 11.87 19.68 -11.28
N GLN A 2 11.60 18.39 -11.50
CA GLN A 2 10.23 17.86 -11.37
C GLN A 2 9.78 18.03 -9.91
N SER A 3 8.60 18.63 -9.72
CA SER A 3 7.94 18.70 -8.42
C SER A 3 7.89 17.31 -7.81
N LEU A 4 8.41 17.14 -6.59
CA LEU A 4 8.30 15.90 -5.83
C LEU A 4 6.81 15.56 -5.75
N THR A 5 6.39 14.56 -6.53
CA THR A 5 4.99 14.19 -6.65
C THR A 5 4.55 13.71 -5.28
N LYS A 6 3.63 14.44 -4.64
CA LYS A 6 3.11 14.12 -3.31
C LYS A 6 2.58 12.69 -3.33
N LEU A 7 2.94 11.88 -2.33
CA LEU A 7 2.38 10.52 -2.20
C LEU A 7 0.86 10.60 -2.11
N ARG A 8 0.19 9.77 -2.93
CA ARG A 8 -1.27 9.65 -2.96
C ARG A 8 -1.64 8.20 -2.74
N TYR A 9 -2.71 7.98 -1.97
CA TYR A 9 -3.25 6.63 -1.79
C TYR A 9 -4.76 6.65 -1.85
N LEU A 10 -5.32 5.54 -2.34
CA LEU A 10 -6.75 5.27 -2.38
C LEU A 10 -6.99 3.88 -1.83
N THR A 11 -8.01 3.72 -1.01
CA THR A 11 -8.43 2.43 -0.46
C THR A 11 -9.85 2.11 -0.88
N SER A 12 -10.18 0.82 -0.95
CA SER A 12 -11.51 0.32 -1.24
C SER A 12 -11.72 -1.06 -0.62
N GLY A 13 -12.97 -1.49 -0.53
CA GLY A 13 -13.36 -2.78 0.03
C GLY A 13 -14.28 -2.67 1.24
N GLU A 14 -15.07 -3.71 1.45
CA GLU A 14 -16.05 -3.81 2.54
C GLU A 14 -15.55 -4.82 3.58
N SER A 15 -15.91 -4.61 4.85
CA SER A 15 -15.46 -5.49 5.95
C SER A 15 -15.83 -6.96 5.77
N HIS A 16 -16.96 -7.24 5.11
CA HIS A 16 -17.44 -8.59 4.79
C HIS A 16 -17.48 -8.86 3.28
N GLY A 17 -16.82 -8.01 2.50
CA GLY A 17 -16.71 -8.16 1.05
C GLY A 17 -15.63 -9.17 0.65
N PRO A 18 -15.39 -9.32 -0.66
CA PRO A 18 -14.41 -10.28 -1.18
C PRO A 18 -12.94 -9.93 -0.85
N GLY A 19 -12.65 -8.68 -0.48
CA GLY A 19 -11.29 -8.24 -0.13
C GLY A 19 -11.16 -6.73 0.04
N LEU A 20 -9.97 -6.32 0.49
CA LEU A 20 -9.56 -4.92 0.64
C LEU A 20 -8.50 -4.59 -0.41
N TYR A 21 -8.59 -3.41 -1.02
CA TYR A 21 -7.69 -2.93 -2.06
C TYR A 21 -7.10 -1.58 -1.71
N THR A 22 -5.82 -1.38 -2.05
CA THR A 22 -5.12 -0.11 -1.88
C THR A 22 -4.29 0.18 -3.13
N VAL A 23 -4.37 1.41 -3.64
CA VAL A 23 -3.49 1.92 -4.69
C VAL A 23 -2.61 3.01 -4.09
N LEU A 24 -1.29 2.93 -4.32
CA LEU A 24 -0.30 3.90 -3.85
C LEU A 24 0.43 4.49 -5.07
N GLU A 25 0.37 5.81 -5.22
CA GLU A 25 0.98 6.56 -6.32
C GLU A 25 2.09 7.49 -5.81
N GLY A 26 3.06 7.79 -6.67
CA GLY A 26 4.15 8.72 -6.38
C GLY A 26 5.36 8.07 -5.69
N MET A 27 5.44 6.74 -5.67
CA MET A 27 6.60 6.04 -5.13
C MET A 27 7.83 6.22 -6.02
N PRO A 28 9.02 6.51 -5.44
CA PRO A 28 10.25 6.53 -6.19
C PRO A 28 10.51 5.19 -6.88
N SER A 29 10.97 5.25 -8.13
CA SER A 29 11.39 4.06 -8.88
C SER A 29 12.60 3.39 -8.21
N GLY A 30 12.67 2.06 -8.29
CA GLY A 30 13.81 1.29 -7.79
C GLY A 30 13.80 1.04 -6.29
N LEU A 31 12.74 1.44 -5.58
CA LEU A 31 12.52 0.98 -4.21
C LEU A 31 12.26 -0.53 -4.21
N PRO A 32 13.07 -1.35 -3.52
CA PRO A 32 12.78 -2.77 -3.33
C PRO A 32 11.49 -2.92 -2.51
N LEU A 33 10.58 -3.76 -2.96
CA LEU A 33 9.32 -4.04 -2.27
C LEU A 33 8.91 -5.49 -2.50
N GLN A 34 8.75 -6.24 -1.42
CA GLN A 34 8.33 -7.63 -1.44
C GLN A 34 6.99 -7.79 -0.70
N ALA A 35 6.15 -8.73 -1.13
CA ALA A 35 4.83 -8.93 -0.55
C ALA A 35 4.90 -9.35 0.93
N GLU A 36 5.97 -10.06 1.31
CA GLU A 36 6.22 -10.56 2.66
C GLU A 36 6.35 -9.41 3.67
N GLU A 37 6.91 -8.28 3.26
CA GLU A 37 7.05 -7.09 4.11
C GLU A 37 5.68 -6.50 4.48
N ILE A 38 4.74 -6.49 3.52
CA ILE A 38 3.35 -6.05 3.74
C ILE A 38 2.63 -7.06 4.63
N ASN A 39 2.74 -8.35 4.32
CA ASN A 39 2.09 -9.43 5.07
C ASN A 39 2.54 -9.45 6.53
N PHE A 40 3.82 -9.20 6.80
CA PHE A 40 4.34 -9.08 8.17
C PHE A 40 3.64 -7.96 8.96
N GLN A 41 3.44 -6.78 8.36
CA GLN A 41 2.73 -5.68 9.02
C GLN A 41 1.24 -5.99 9.23
N LEU A 42 0.59 -6.63 8.25
CA LEU A 42 -0.81 -7.07 8.40
C LEU A 42 -0.97 -8.07 9.54
N ALA A 43 -0.07 -9.04 9.64
CA ALA A 43 -0.07 -10.03 10.73
C ALA A 43 0.15 -9.38 12.10
N ARG A 44 0.98 -8.34 12.20
CA ARG A 44 1.15 -7.57 13.45
C ARG A 44 -0.15 -6.89 13.91
N ARG A 45 -0.97 -6.39 12.99
CA ARG A 45 -2.26 -5.73 13.30
C ARG A 45 -3.33 -6.69 13.79
N GLN A 46 -3.24 -7.96 13.40
CA GLN A 46 -4.25 -8.98 13.71
C GLN A 46 -4.07 -9.61 15.09
N LYS A 47 -2.92 -9.42 15.73
CA LYS A 47 -2.66 -9.83 17.12
C LYS A 47 -3.25 -8.81 18.08
#